data_AF-A0A1I2Z070-F1
#
_entry.id   AF-A0A1I2Z070-F1
#
_cell.length_a   1.000
_cell.length_b   1.000
_cell.length_c   1.000
_cell.angle_alpha   90.00
_cell.angle_beta   90.00
_cell.angle_gamma   90.00
#
_symmetry.space_group_name_H-M   'P 1'
#
loop_
_entity.id
_entity.type
_entity.pdbx_description
1 polymer ?
#
loop_
_entity_poly.entity_id
_entity_poly.type
_entity_poly.pdbx_seq_one_letter_code
_entity_poly.pdbx_strand_id
1 'polypeptide(L)'
;MKMSGKTKRVFMVCCALALLLPLFAVPAYAANDPLQVVNNLSEFIFGLIRAIGLILLGFGIVQIGLSLKSHDPSQRANGFLTLAGGVIITFAKEILNLITGG
;
A
#
# COMPACT_ATOMS: atom_id res chain seq x y z
N MET A 1 28.21 28.96 -20.57
CA MET A 1 28.87 27.73 -21.07
C MET A 1 27.88 26.92 -21.90
N LYS A 2 28.14 26.72 -23.20
CA LYS A 2 27.23 26.03 -24.14
C LYS A 2 27.52 24.53 -24.08
N MET A 3 26.81 23.78 -23.23
CA MET A 3 26.98 22.33 -23.14
C MET A 3 26.49 21.66 -24.43
N SER A 4 27.39 20.93 -25.11
CA SER A 4 27.06 20.10 -26.28
C SER A 4 25.95 19.10 -25.93
N GLY A 5 25.05 18.81 -26.87
CA GLY A 5 23.86 17.97 -26.62
C GLY A 5 24.20 16.57 -26.07
N LYS A 6 25.38 16.05 -26.41
CA LYS A 6 25.92 14.79 -25.88
C LYS A 6 26.25 14.90 -24.38
N THR A 7 26.87 16.01 -23.97
CA THR A 7 27.21 16.29 -22.56
C THR A 7 25.95 16.48 -21.71
N LYS A 8 24.90 17.10 -22.25
CA LYS A 8 23.61 17.23 -21.54
C LYS A 8 22.95 15.87 -21.30
N ARG A 9 23.01 14.97 -22.29
CA ARG A 9 22.43 13.63 -22.17
C ARG A 9 23.19 12.77 -21.16
N VAL A 10 24.52 12.80 -21.18
CA VAL A 10 25.35 12.11 -20.18
C VAL A 10 25.12 12.68 -18.79
N PHE A 11 25.04 14.00 -18.65
CA PHE A 11 24.76 14.65 -17.37
C PHE A 11 23.37 14.27 -16.84
N MET A 12 22.34 14.26 -17.70
CA MET A 12 21.00 13.85 -17.32
C MET A 12 20.93 12.38 -16.90
N VAL A 13 21.64 11.49 -17.59
CA VAL A 13 21.74 10.07 -17.21
C VAL A 13 22.50 9.90 -15.91
N CYS A 14 23.59 10.65 -15.69
CA CYS A 14 24.32 10.67 -14.41
C CYS A 14 23.44 11.16 -13.26
N CYS A 15 22.69 12.26 -13.44
CA CYS A 15 21.77 12.76 -12.42
C CYS A 15 20.63 11.77 -12.14
N ALA A 16 20.07 11.14 -13.17
CA ALA A 16 19.05 10.12 -13.01
C ALA A 16 19.59 8.91 -12.24
N LEU A 17 20.77 8.40 -12.60
CA LEU A 17 21.42 7.31 -11.86
C LEU A 17 21.73 7.71 -10.42
N ALA A 18 22.25 8.91 -10.18
CA ALA A 18 22.56 9.42 -8.84
C ALA A 18 21.32 9.61 -7.96
N LEU A 19 20.14 9.84 -8.55
CA LEU A 19 18.87 9.92 -7.82
C LEU A 19 18.22 8.54 -7.63
N LEU A 20 18.37 7.63 -8.58
CA LEU A 20 17.81 6.27 -8.52
C LEU A 20 18.63 5.36 -7.58
N LEU A 21 19.95 5.50 -7.55
CA LEU A 21 20.83 4.74 -6.66
C LEU A 21 20.43 4.84 -5.19
N PRO A 22 20.23 6.01 -4.55
CA PRO A 22 19.79 6.08 -3.16
C PRO A 22 18.33 5.68 -2.96
N LEU A 23 17.47 5.77 -3.99
CA LEU A 23 16.07 5.31 -3.92
C LEU A 23 15.96 3.78 -3.87
N PHE A 24 16.84 3.07 -4.60
CA PHE A 24 16.84 1.60 -4.67
C PHE A 24 17.92 0.94 -3.81
N ALA A 25 18.99 1.66 -3.48
CA ALA A 25 20.08 1.23 -2.62
C ALA A 25 20.01 1.97 -1.28
N VAL A 26 18.82 1.98 -0.66
CA VAL A 26 18.74 2.24 0.79
C VAL A 26 19.55 1.11 1.44
N PRO A 27 20.69 1.41 2.09
CA PRO A 27 21.40 0.39 2.84
C PRO A 27 20.46 -0.05 3.95
N ALA A 28 20.07 -1.33 3.95
CA ALA A 28 19.44 -1.93 5.10
C ALA A 28 20.52 -2.05 6.18
N TYR A 29 20.77 -0.95 6.91
CA TYR A 29 21.57 -0.98 8.12
C TYR A 29 20.94 -2.01 9.04
N ALA A 30 21.61 -3.13 9.26
CA ALA A 30 21.31 -4.06 10.35
C ALA A 30 21.74 -3.41 11.68
N ALA A 31 21.16 -2.25 11.98
CA ALA A 31 21.23 -1.65 13.29
C ALA A 31 20.06 -2.23 14.09
N ASN A 32 20.41 -3.17 14.97
CA ASN A 32 19.56 -3.91 15.92
C ASN A 32 19.08 -5.28 15.46
N ASP A 33 18.85 -6.14 16.46
CA ASP A 33 18.55 -7.56 16.39
C ASP A 33 17.71 -7.97 15.17
N PRO A 34 18.01 -9.13 14.53
CA PRO A 34 17.27 -9.66 13.39
C PRO A 34 15.74 -9.70 13.61
N LEU A 35 15.30 -9.90 14.86
CA LEU A 35 13.90 -9.84 15.28
C LEU A 35 13.26 -8.46 15.03
N GLN A 36 13.98 -7.36 15.27
CA GLN A 36 13.45 -6.01 15.04
C GLN A 36 13.21 -5.74 13.55
N VAL A 37 14.10 -6.21 12.67
CA VAL A 37 13.93 -6.08 11.22
C VAL A 37 12.69 -6.85 10.75
N VAL A 38 12.49 -8.06 11.26
CA VAL A 38 11.28 -8.86 10.97
C VAL A 38 10.02 -8.18 11.50
N ASN A 39 10.05 -7.57 12.69
CA ASN A 39 8.91 -6.85 13.25
C ASN A 39 8.54 -5.61 12.42
N ASN A 40 9.53 -4.82 11.99
CA ASN A 40 9.32 -3.66 11.11
C ASN A 40 8.77 -4.09 9.74
N LEU A 41 9.26 -5.21 9.20
CA LEU A 41 8.71 -5.78 7.97
C LEU A 41 7.25 -6.21 8.16
N SER A 42 6.92 -6.85 9.28
CA SER A 42 5.53 -7.22 9.61
C SER A 42 4.63 -5.98 9.70
N GLU A 43 5.09 -4.92 10.37
CA GLU A 43 4.40 -3.62 10.42
C GLU A 43 4.14 -3.06 9.03
N PHE A 44 5.14 -3.12 8.15
CA PHE A 44 5.03 -2.67 6.77
C PHE A 44 4.02 -3.51 5.97
N ILE A 45 4.09 -4.84 6.04
CA ILE A 45 3.15 -5.73 5.33
C ILE A 45 1.72 -5.54 5.83
N PHE A 46 1.50 -5.45 7.14
CA PHE A 46 0.18 -5.14 7.69
C PHE A 46 -0.31 -3.74 7.29
N GLY A 47 0.61 -2.77 7.14
CA GLY A 47 0.30 -1.46 6.57
C GLY A 47 -0.22 -1.54 5.13
N LEU A 48 0.41 -2.37 4.27
CA LEU A 48 -0.07 -2.61 2.91
C LEU A 48 -1.44 -3.31 2.90
N ILE A 49 -1.64 -4.33 3.75
CA ILE A 49 -2.94 -5.03 3.88
C ILE A 49 -4.05 -4.05 4.30
N ARG A 50 -3.77 -3.17 5.28
CA ARG A 50 -4.71 -2.13 5.73
C ARG A 50 -5.05 -1.14 4.63
N ALA A 51 -4.08 -0.72 3.83
CA ALA A 51 -4.31 0.15 2.68
C ALA A 51 -5.23 -0.51 1.64
N ILE A 52 -5.05 -1.80 1.37
CA ILE A 52 -5.94 -2.58 0.49
C ILE A 52 -7.36 -2.64 1.07
N GLY A 53 -7.50 -2.85 2.38
CA GLY A 53 -8.80 -2.83 3.07
C GLY A 53 -9.54 -1.51 2.87
N LEU A 54 -8.86 -0.36 3.02
CA LEU A 54 -9.42 0.96 2.78
C LEU A 54 -9.85 1.18 1.31
N ILE A 55 -9.12 0.64 0.34
CA ILE A 55 -9.49 0.71 -1.08
C ILE A 55 -10.77 -0.10 -1.34
N LEU A 56 -10.86 -1.32 -0.79
CA LEU A 56 -12.05 -2.16 -0.90
C LEU A 56 -13.27 -1.53 -0.23
N LEU A 57 -13.09 -0.84 0.90
CA LEU A 57 -14.13 -0.03 1.52
C LEU A 57 -14.63 1.05 0.57
N GLY A 58 -13.72 1.84 -0.03
CA GLY A 58 -14.11 2.84 -1.02
C GLY A 58 -14.89 2.24 -2.19
N PHE A 59 -14.44 1.09 -2.70
CA PHE A 59 -15.11 0.41 -3.81
C PHE A 59 -16.48 -0.16 -3.43
N GLY A 60 -16.63 -0.73 -2.24
CA GLY A 60 -17.91 -1.21 -1.72
C GLY A 60 -18.92 -0.07 -1.51
N ILE A 61 -18.48 1.12 -1.07
CA ILE A 61 -19.35 2.30 -0.93
C ILE A 61 -19.90 2.70 -2.31
N VAL A 62 -19.04 2.73 -3.35
CA VAL A 62 -19.46 3.06 -4.72
C VAL A 62 -20.49 2.06 -5.25
N GLN A 63 -20.28 0.76 -5.03
CA GLN A 63 -21.25 -0.27 -5.41
C GLN A 63 -22.61 -0.08 -4.73
N ILE A 64 -22.61 0.23 -3.42
CA ILE A 64 -23.85 0.51 -2.69
C ILE A 64 -24.50 1.80 -3.19
N GLY A 65 -23.73 2.86 -3.42
CA GLY A 65 -24.25 4.14 -3.94
C GLY A 65 -24.94 4.00 -5.30
N LEU A 66 -24.38 3.20 -6.21
CA LEU A 66 -25.01 2.88 -7.49
C LEU A 66 -26.26 2.01 -7.31
N SER A 67 -26.23 1.06 -6.36
CA SER A 67 -27.35 0.18 -6.05
C SER A 67 -28.56 0.88 -5.40
N LEU A 68 -28.34 2.04 -4.78
CA LEU A 68 -29.40 2.91 -4.27
C LEU A 68 -30.14 3.58 -5.43
N LYS A 69 -29.41 4.01 -6.47
CA LYS A 69 -29.99 4.58 -7.69
C LYS A 69 -30.72 3.55 -8.55
N SER A 70 -30.21 2.32 -8.66
CA SER A 70 -30.77 1.29 -9.53
C SER A 70 -31.88 0.44 -8.90
N HIS A 71 -32.18 0.60 -7.61
CA HIS A 71 -33.13 -0.23 -6.85
C HIS A 71 -32.85 -1.74 -6.90
N ASP A 72 -31.64 -2.15 -7.32
CA ASP A 72 -31.29 -3.54 -7.54
C ASP A 72 -30.77 -4.19 -6.24
N PRO A 73 -31.50 -5.16 -5.66
CA PRO A 73 -31.13 -5.81 -4.40
C PRO A 73 -29.78 -6.54 -4.49
N SER A 74 -29.42 -7.04 -5.66
CA SER A 74 -28.20 -7.82 -5.87
C SER A 74 -26.93 -6.96 -5.76
N GLN A 75 -26.98 -5.74 -6.30
CA GLN A 75 -25.87 -4.77 -6.21
C GLN A 75 -25.69 -4.25 -4.78
N ARG A 76 -26.79 -4.14 -4.02
CA ARG A 76 -26.75 -3.80 -2.58
C ARG A 76 -26.03 -4.90 -1.80
N ALA A 77 -26.42 -6.15 -2.03
CA ALA A 77 -25.83 -7.30 -1.34
C ALA A 77 -24.33 -7.44 -1.66
N ASN A 78 -23.95 -7.37 -2.94
CA ASN A 78 -22.55 -7.50 -3.35
C ASN A 78 -21.68 -6.33 -2.87
N GLY A 79 -22.22 -5.11 -2.89
CA GLY A 79 -21.55 -3.94 -2.32
C GLY A 79 -21.36 -4.06 -0.81
N PHE A 80 -22.35 -4.59 -0.08
CA PHE A 80 -22.26 -4.80 1.36
C PHE A 80 -21.26 -5.90 1.74
N LEU A 81 -21.20 -6.99 0.96
CA LEU A 81 -20.18 -8.05 1.13
C LEU A 81 -18.77 -7.49 0.90
N THR A 82 -18.59 -6.65 -0.13
CA THR A 82 -17.31 -5.98 -0.41
C THR A 82 -16.93 -5.04 0.73
N LEU A 83 -17.89 -4.29 1.28
CA LEU A 83 -17.65 -3.46 2.46
C LEU A 83 -17.25 -4.28 3.68
N ALA A 84 -18.00 -5.34 4.00
CA ALA A 84 -17.71 -6.18 5.15
C ALA A 84 -16.31 -6.81 5.05
N GLY A 85 -15.95 -7.31 3.86
CA GLY A 85 -14.60 -7.79 3.57
C GLY A 85 -13.54 -6.71 3.73
N GLY A 86 -13.78 -5.50 3.23
CA GLY A 86 -12.90 -4.35 3.40
C GLY A 86 -12.68 -3.95 4.87
N VAL A 87 -13.73 -3.99 5.71
CA VAL A 87 -13.62 -3.72 7.15
C VAL A 87 -12.71 -4.76 7.80
N ILE A 88 -12.98 -6.06 7.57
CA ILE A 88 -12.22 -7.15 8.17
C ILE A 88 -10.74 -7.08 7.76
N ILE A 89 -10.45 -6.80 6.49
CA ILE A 89 -9.08 -6.67 5.99
C ILE A 89 -8.37 -5.45 6.60
N THR A 90 -9.08 -4.32 6.73
CA THR A 90 -8.51 -3.10 7.33
C THR A 90 -8.06 -3.34 8.77
N PHE A 91 -8.83 -4.14 9.51
CA PHE A 91 -8.55 -4.49 10.90
C PHE A 91 -7.85 -5.84 11.08
N ALA A 92 -7.29 -6.43 10.00
CA ALA A 92 -6.69 -7.76 10.07
C ALA A 92 -5.55 -7.84 11.10
N LYS A 93 -4.78 -6.76 11.26
CA LYS A 93 -3.71 -6.68 12.26
C LYS A 93 -4.27 -6.63 13.68
N GLU A 94 -5.27 -5.79 13.95
CA GLU A 94 -5.89 -5.74 15.28
C GLU A 94 -6.56 -7.08 15.62
N ILE A 95 -7.23 -7.72 14.66
CA ILE A 95 -7.83 -9.05 14.83
C ILE A 95 -6.76 -10.10 15.14
N LEU A 96 -5.65 -10.10 14.42
CA LEU A 96 -4.56 -11.03 14.68
C LEU A 96 -4.01 -10.83 16.10
N ASN A 97 -3.72 -9.59 16.50
CA ASN A 97 -3.22 -9.29 17.85
C ASN A 97 -4.21 -9.72 18.95
N LEU A 98 -5.51 -9.53 18.73
CA LEU A 98 -6.57 -9.97 19.66
C LEU A 98 -6.62 -11.50 19.81
N ILE A 99 -6.45 -12.24 18.70
CA ILE A 99 -6.47 -13.72 18.71
C ILE A 99 -5.18 -14.29 19.27
N THR A 100 -4.03 -13.69 18.94
CA THR A 100 -2.72 -14.13 19.44
C THR A 100 -2.48 -13.75 20.90
N GLY A 101 -3.43 -13.07 21.54
CA GLY A 101 -3.36 -12.73 22.96
C GLY A 101 -2.22 -11.78 23.28
N GLY A 102 -2.00 -10.77 22.41
CA GLY A 102 -1.03 -9.70 22.67
C GLY A 102 -1.20 -9.05 24.03
#